data_AF-A0A0C2ZYI7-F1
#
_entry.id   AF-A0A0C2ZYI7-F1
#
_cell.length_a   1.000
_cell.length_b   1.000
_cell.length_c   1.000
_cell.angle_alpha   90.00
_cell.angle_beta   90.00
_cell.angle_gamma   90.00
#
_symmetry.space_group_name_H-M   'P 1'
#
loop_
_entity.id
_entity.type
_entity.pdbx_description
1 polymer ?
#
loop_
_entity_poly.entity_id
_entity_poly.type
_entity_poly.pdbx_seq_one_letter_code
_entity_poly.pdbx_strand_id
1 'polypeptide(L)'
;MQNIYQQIDKIFDNPSSKRPKWADELFEEIQELKALLKAQTQQTQQKSKNEKSDDFFEFLREFRKNLQTDTAKSIEYQGQKLGIDSNGLLYDKETLVTLSRQKAYLIYNYFYKIQLKNNF
;
A
#
# COMPACT_ATOMS: atom_id res chain seq x y z
N MET A 1 5.72 -24.17 -31.06
CA MET A 1 4.51 -23.86 -30.27
C MET A 1 4.07 -22.45 -30.63
N GLN A 2 2.87 -22.28 -31.19
CA GLN A 2 2.35 -20.94 -31.49
C GLN A 2 1.83 -20.31 -30.20
N ASN A 3 2.29 -19.10 -29.91
CA ASN A 3 1.89 -18.35 -28.73
C ASN A 3 0.49 -17.77 -28.98
N ILE A 4 -0.44 -17.95 -28.03
CA ILE A 4 -1.82 -17.46 -28.09
C ILE A 4 -1.86 -15.96 -28.42
N TYR A 5 -0.88 -15.18 -27.95
CA TYR A 5 -0.75 -13.75 -28.27
C TYR A 5 -0.55 -13.47 -29.77
N GLN A 6 0.20 -14.33 -30.48
CA GLN A 6 0.39 -14.17 -31.94
C GLN A 6 -0.85 -14.54 -32.76
N GLN A 7 -1.71 -15.40 -32.21
CA GLN A 7 -3.01 -15.72 -32.82
C GLN A 7 -3.98 -14.56 -32.62
N ILE A 8 -3.94 -13.91 -31.46
CA ILE A 8 -4.71 -12.71 -31.14
C ILE A 8 -4.30 -11.57 -32.09
N ASP A 9 -3.02 -11.25 -32.22
CA ASP A 9 -2.56 -10.15 -33.09
C ASP A 9 -2.99 -10.33 -34.55
N LYS A 10 -2.94 -11.57 -35.07
CA LYS A 10 -3.43 -11.90 -36.41
C LYS A 10 -4.93 -11.70 -36.63
N ILE A 11 -5.74 -11.82 -35.57
CA ILE A 11 -7.20 -11.59 -35.63
C ILE A 11 -7.49 -10.09 -35.69
N PHE A 12 -6.66 -9.26 -35.06
CA PHE A 12 -6.81 -7.81 -35.01
C PHE A 12 -6.18 -7.07 -36.20
N ASP A 13 -5.24 -7.70 -36.92
CA ASP A 13 -4.53 -7.12 -38.08
C ASP A 13 -5.30 -7.18 -39.42
N ASN A 14 -6.49 -7.78 -39.49
CA ASN A 14 -7.26 -7.86 -40.74
C ASN A 14 -8.39 -6.81 -40.78
N PRO A 15 -8.27 -5.73 -41.59
CA PRO A 15 -9.21 -4.61 -41.59
C PRO A 15 -10.46 -4.82 -42.45
N SER A 16 -10.77 -6.06 -42.88
CA SER A 16 -11.99 -6.28 -43.67
C SER A 16 -12.83 -7.48 -43.19
N SER A 17 -14.10 -7.15 -42.95
CA SER A 17 -15.28 -8.01 -42.80
C SER A 17 -15.51 -8.66 -41.42
N LYS A 18 -16.37 -7.97 -40.65
CA LYS A 18 -17.11 -8.42 -39.46
C LYS A 18 -16.22 -8.92 -38.32
N ARG A 19 -15.90 -7.98 -37.42
CA ARG A 19 -15.64 -8.33 -36.03
C ARG A 19 -16.74 -9.28 -35.57
N PRO A 20 -16.40 -10.49 -35.09
CA PRO A 20 -17.40 -11.38 -34.54
C PRO A 20 -18.10 -10.69 -33.38
N LYS A 21 -19.42 -10.88 -33.23
CA LYS A 21 -20.18 -10.23 -32.14
C LYS A 21 -19.55 -10.46 -30.77
N TRP A 22 -19.01 -11.66 -30.53
CA TRP A 22 -18.30 -11.98 -29.30
C TRP A 22 -17.06 -11.11 -29.06
N ALA A 23 -16.38 -10.65 -30.12
CA ALA A 23 -15.21 -9.79 -30.02
C ALA A 23 -15.60 -8.33 -29.74
N ASP A 24 -16.75 -7.88 -30.25
CA ASP A 24 -17.32 -6.56 -29.91
C ASP A 24 -17.87 -6.57 -28.47
N GLU A 25 -18.55 -7.63 -28.05
CA GLU A 25 -19.03 -7.83 -26.67
C GLU A 25 -17.87 -7.84 -25.68
N LEU A 26 -16.80 -8.59 -25.94
CA LEU A 26 -15.59 -8.57 -25.10
C LEU A 26 -14.90 -7.20 -25.08
N PHE A 27 -14.91 -6.48 -26.20
CA PHE A 27 -14.32 -5.16 -26.25
C PHE A 27 -15.12 -4.16 -25.42
N GLU A 28 -16.45 -4.21 -25.47
CA GLU A 28 -17.35 -3.41 -24.63
C GLU A 28 -17.15 -3.73 -23.15
N GLU A 29 -17.10 -5.01 -22.76
CA GLU A 29 -16.82 -5.43 -21.38
C GLU A 29 -15.45 -4.91 -20.89
N ILE A 30 -14.41 -4.95 -21.73
CA ILE A 30 -13.09 -4.42 -21.38
C ILE A 30 -13.13 -2.90 -21.18
N GLN A 31 -13.91 -2.18 -21.98
CA GLN A 31 -14.06 -0.73 -21.83
C GLN A 31 -14.83 -0.37 -20.55
N GLU A 32 -15.90 -1.11 -20.23
CA GLU A 32 -16.65 -0.94 -18.98
C GLU A 32 -15.78 -1.24 -17.76
N LEU A 33 -15.00 -2.34 -17.78
CA LEU A 33 -14.06 -2.66 -16.71
C LEU A 33 -12.99 -1.57 -16.55
N LYS A 34 -12.45 -1.02 -17.64
CA LYS A 34 -11.52 0.12 -17.59
C LYS A 34 -12.17 1.36 -17.00
N ALA A 35 -13.42 1.65 -17.35
CA ALA A 35 -14.17 2.78 -16.80
C ALA A 35 -14.43 2.61 -15.29
N LEU A 36 -14.83 1.41 -14.86
CA LEU A 36 -15.03 1.06 -13.45
C LEU A 36 -13.73 1.13 -12.66
N LEU A 37 -12.62 0.61 -13.20
CA LEU A 37 -11.30 0.71 -12.57
C LEU A 37 -10.83 2.15 -12.48
N LYS A 38 -11.05 2.97 -13.51
CA LYS A 38 -10.72 4.40 -13.49
C LYS A 38 -11.59 5.15 -12.49
N ALA A 39 -12.87 4.83 -12.38
CA ALA A 39 -13.79 5.41 -11.40
C ALA A 39 -13.41 4.99 -9.97
N GLN A 40 -13.04 3.73 -9.73
CA GLN A 40 -12.47 3.29 -8.47
C GLN A 40 -11.17 4.05 -8.17
N THR A 41 -10.24 4.13 -9.11
CA THR A 41 -8.96 4.84 -8.94
C THR A 41 -9.18 6.32 -8.65
N GLN A 42 -10.16 6.96 -9.29
CA GLN A 42 -10.56 8.34 -9.00
C GLN A 42 -11.24 8.48 -7.64
N GLN A 43 -12.03 7.50 -7.19
CA GLN A 43 -12.56 7.46 -5.83
C GLN A 43 -11.47 7.20 -4.77
N THR A 44 -10.41 6.47 -5.10
CA THR A 44 -9.23 6.32 -4.22
C THR A 44 -8.35 7.58 -4.24
N GLN A 45 -8.26 8.30 -5.35
CA GLN A 45 -7.50 9.56 -5.46
C GLN A 45 -8.25 10.79 -4.93
N GLN A 46 -9.58 10.75 -4.89
CA GLN A 46 -10.40 11.81 -4.25
C GLN A 46 -10.61 11.59 -2.75
N LYS A 47 -10.27 10.42 -2.21
CA LYS A 47 -10.16 10.22 -0.77
C LYS A 47 -8.76 10.63 -0.30
N SER A 48 -8.73 11.88 0.13
CA SER A 48 -7.77 12.50 1.05
C SER A 48 -6.48 13.09 0.47
N LYS A 49 -6.62 14.31 -0.02
CA LYS A 49 -5.83 15.42 0.52
C LYS A 49 -6.25 15.63 2.00
N ASN A 50 -5.88 14.70 2.89
CA ASN A 50 -5.97 14.90 4.34
C ASN A 50 -4.54 15.23 4.76
N GLU A 51 -4.25 16.49 5.05
CA GLU A 51 -2.96 16.89 5.63
C GLU A 51 -2.61 16.02 6.86
N LYS A 52 -3.62 15.60 7.63
CA LYS A 52 -3.47 14.67 8.76
C LYS A 52 -2.99 13.26 8.41
N SER A 53 -3.29 12.73 7.21
CA SER A 53 -2.76 11.42 6.82
C SER A 53 -1.29 11.53 6.43
N ASP A 54 -0.93 12.60 5.74
CA ASP A 54 0.46 12.85 5.33
C ASP A 54 1.36 13.04 6.56
N ASP A 55 0.90 13.80 7.56
CA ASP A 55 1.64 13.99 8.82
C ASP A 55 1.91 12.67 9.57
N PHE A 56 0.93 11.76 9.58
CA PHE A 56 1.09 10.45 10.23
C PHE A 56 2.07 9.55 9.49
N PHE A 57 2.02 9.53 8.16
CA PHE A 57 2.94 8.74 7.35
C PHE A 57 4.36 9.33 7.35
N GLU A 58 4.49 10.65 7.38
CA GLU A 58 5.76 11.33 7.55
C GLU A 58 6.36 11.07 8.94
N PHE A 59 5.55 11.18 10.00
CA PHE A 59 5.94 10.73 11.34
C PHE A 59 6.46 9.29 11.32
N LEU A 60 5.69 8.36 10.74
CA LEU A 60 6.08 6.95 10.67
C LEU A 60 7.44 6.77 9.99
N ARG A 61 7.67 7.49 8.88
CA ARG A 61 8.93 7.42 8.14
C ARG A 61 10.11 7.86 9.02
N GLU A 62 10.01 9.04 9.63
CA GLU A 62 11.09 9.58 10.48
C GLU A 62 11.28 8.76 11.75
N PHE A 63 10.19 8.31 12.38
CA PHE A 63 10.21 7.47 13.57
C PHE A 63 10.96 6.16 13.31
N ARG A 64 10.66 5.49 12.19
CA ARG A 64 11.35 4.25 11.81
C ARG A 64 12.82 4.48 11.50
N LYS A 65 13.14 5.54 10.76
CA LYS A 65 14.53 5.91 10.43
C LYS A 65 15.36 6.19 11.69
N ASN A 66 14.78 6.89 12.66
CA ASN A 66 15.42 7.20 13.95
C ASN A 66 15.66 5.95 14.81
N LEU A 67 14.82 4.92 14.67
CA LEU A 67 14.99 3.64 15.35
C LEU A 67 15.94 2.69 14.61
N GLN A 68 15.98 2.74 13.28
CA GLN A 68 16.87 1.89 12.48
C GLN A 68 18.32 2.36 12.50
N THR A 69 18.57 3.66 12.69
CA THR A 69 19.92 4.23 12.73
C THR A 69 20.76 3.74 13.91
N ASP A 70 20.13 3.15 14.92
CA ASP A 70 20.81 2.58 16.07
C ASP A 70 20.07 1.32 16.55
N THR A 71 20.61 0.15 16.24
CA THR A 71 20.05 -1.15 16.64
C THR A 71 19.98 -1.34 18.16
N ALA A 72 20.75 -0.57 18.93
CA ALA A 72 20.64 -0.56 20.38
C ALA A 72 19.43 0.24 20.86
N LYS A 73 18.93 1.22 20.08
CA LYS A 73 17.72 1.97 20.44
C LYS A 73 16.52 1.06 20.56
N SER A 74 15.76 1.30 21.62
CA SER A 74 14.47 0.68 21.87
C SER A 74 13.51 1.75 22.34
N ILE A 75 12.25 1.58 21.98
CA ILE A 75 11.15 2.36 22.53
C ILE A 75 10.46 1.54 23.61
N GLU A 76 10.00 2.20 24.66
CA GLU A 76 9.23 1.57 25.71
C GLU A 76 7.74 1.86 25.47
N TYR A 77 6.94 0.80 25.39
CA TYR A 77 5.49 0.88 25.25
C TYR A 77 4.84 -0.04 26.28
N GLN A 78 4.13 0.56 27.24
CA GLN A 78 3.45 -0.17 28.33
C GLN A 78 4.39 -1.14 29.08
N GLY A 79 5.64 -0.72 29.33
CA GLY A 79 6.66 -1.54 29.97
C GLY A 79 7.35 -2.56 29.05
N GLN A 80 6.92 -2.70 27.79
CA GLN A 80 7.60 -3.55 26.81
C GLN A 80 8.69 -2.77 26.08
N LYS A 81 9.89 -3.34 25.97
CA LYS A 81 10.96 -2.80 25.11
C LYS A 81 10.80 -3.31 23.69
N LEU A 82 10.59 -2.39 22.75
CA LEU A 82 10.40 -2.72 21.35
C LEU A 82 11.58 -2.24 20.51
N GLY A 83 11.96 -3.06 19.54
CA GLY A 83 12.96 -2.76 18.52
C GLY A 83 12.31 -2.64 17.14
N ILE A 84 13.11 -2.22 16.17
CA ILE A 84 12.73 -2.25 14.76
C ILE A 84 13.74 -3.09 13.98
N ASP A 85 13.27 -3.92 13.07
CA ASP A 85 14.13 -4.73 12.21
C ASP A 85 14.58 -3.95 10.95
N SER A 86 15.39 -4.60 10.12
CA SER A 86 15.85 -4.06 8.83
C SER A 86 14.70 -3.77 7.85
N ASN A 87 13.55 -4.44 8.02
CA ASN A 87 12.36 -4.25 7.19
C ASN A 87 11.43 -3.16 7.74
N GLY A 88 11.75 -2.55 8.88
CA GLY A 88 10.93 -1.52 9.50
C GLY A 88 9.77 -2.07 10.33
N LEU A 89 9.79 -3.36 10.66
CA LEU A 89 8.78 -4.03 11.46
C LEU A 89 9.15 -3.96 12.95
N LEU A 90 8.16 -3.65 13.78
CA LEU A 90 8.33 -3.66 15.22
C LEU A 90 8.40 -5.11 15.72
N TYR A 91 9.35 -5.36 16.59
CA TYR A 91 9.46 -6.62 17.33
C TYR A 91 9.70 -6.34 18.81
N ASP A 92 9.33 -7.29 19.64
CA ASP A 92 9.58 -7.24 21.07
C ASP A 92 11.03 -7.64 21.35
N LYS A 93 11.82 -6.80 22.03
CA LYS A 93 13.26 -7.08 22.26
C LYS A 93 13.51 -8.23 23.23
N GLU A 94 12.54 -8.56 24.09
CA GLU A 94 12.69 -9.65 25.05
C GLU A 94 12.41 -11.00 24.41
N THR A 95 11.35 -11.08 23.60
CA THR A 95 10.92 -12.32 22.95
C THR A 95 11.46 -12.49 21.53
N LEU A 96 12.00 -11.42 20.93
CA LEU A 96 12.42 -11.32 19.53
C LEU A 96 11.29 -11.61 18.52
N VAL A 97 10.03 -11.57 18.96
CA VAL A 97 8.87 -11.83 18.11
C VAL A 97 8.39 -10.56 17.43
N THR A 98 8.23 -10.63 16.10
CA THR A 98 7.63 -9.56 15.31
C THR A 98 6.17 -9.35 15.72
N LEU A 99 5.81 -8.08 15.93
CA LEU A 99 4.46 -7.71 16.31
C LEU A 99 3.51 -7.82 15.12
N SER A 100 2.25 -8.20 15.40
CA SER A 100 1.21 -8.16 14.39
C SER A 100 0.97 -6.73 13.89
N ARG A 101 0.51 -6.60 12.65
CA ARG A 101 0.22 -5.30 12.04
C ARG A 101 -0.73 -4.44 12.88
N GLN A 102 -1.74 -5.06 13.50
CA GLN A 102 -2.71 -4.39 14.36
C GLN A 102 -2.03 -3.81 15.61
N LYS A 103 -1.18 -4.61 16.29
CA LYS A 103 -0.46 -4.17 17.49
C LYS A 103 0.55 -3.08 17.15
N ALA A 104 1.32 -3.24 16.06
CA ALA A 104 2.25 -2.23 15.58
C ALA A 104 1.54 -0.89 15.28
N TYR A 105 0.35 -0.94 14.65
CA TYR A 105 -0.44 0.26 14.38
C TYR A 105 -0.86 1.00 15.66
N LEU A 106 -1.31 0.28 16.69
CA LEU A 106 -1.68 0.89 17.98
C LEU A 106 -0.48 1.60 18.64
N ILE A 107 0.69 0.98 18.58
CA ILE A 107 1.93 1.54 19.11
C ILE A 107 2.31 2.82 18.35
N TYR A 108 2.31 2.78 17.01
CA TYR A 108 2.62 3.96 16.21
C TYR A 108 1.63 5.10 16.45
N ASN A 109 0.33 4.80 16.52
CA ASN A 109 -0.70 5.80 16.80
C ASN A 109 -0.52 6.42 18.20
N TYR A 110 -0.10 5.64 19.19
CA TYR A 110 0.21 6.15 20.53
C TYR A 110 1.37 7.16 20.49
N PHE A 111 2.50 6.81 19.87
CA PHE A 111 3.65 7.72 19.78
C PHE A 111 3.35 8.96 18.94
N TYR A 112 2.58 8.82 17.87
CA TYR A 112 2.14 9.95 17.07
C TYR A 112 1.31 10.94 17.91
N LYS A 113 0.35 10.44 18.70
CA LYS A 113 -0.46 11.28 19.60
C LYS A 113 0.38 11.97 20.67
N ILE A 114 1.44 11.32 21.17
CA ILE A 114 2.38 11.95 22.11
C ILE A 114 3.13 13.09 21.43
N GLN A 115 3.66 12.85 20.23
CA GLN A 115 4.38 13.88 19.49
C GLN A 115 3.48 15.10 19.21
N LEU A 116 2.22 14.88 18.85
CA LEU A 116 1.26 15.96 18.68
C LEU A 116 1.03 16.75 19.98
N LYS A 117 0.98 16.09 21.14
CA LYS A 117 0.82 16.76 22.44
C LYS A 117 2.05 17.55 22.87
N ASN A 118 3.25 17.09 22.52
CA ASN A 118 4.51 17.74 22.91
C ASN A 118 4.88 18.93 22.00
N ASN A 119 4.17 19.14 20.89
CA ASN A 119 4.35 20.25 19.97
C ASN A 119 3.42 21.46 20.27
N PHE A 120 2.77 21.48 21.44
CA PHE A 120 2.01 22.59 22.02
C PHE A 120 2.55 22.94 23.40
#